data_AF-A0A355RWJ3-F1
#
_entry.id   AF-A0A355RWJ3-F1
#
_cell.length_a   1.000
_cell.length_b   1.000
_cell.length_c   1.000
_cell.angle_alpha   90.00
_cell.angle_beta   90.00
_cell.angle_gamma   90.00
#
_symmetry.space_group_name_H-M   'P 1'
#
loop_
_entity.id
_entity.type
_entity.pdbx_description
1 polymer ?
#
loop_
_entity_poly.entity_id
_entity_poly.type
_entity_poly.pdbx_seq_one_letter_code
_entity_poly.pdbx_strand_id
1 'polypeptide(L)'
;SVYLSRMRTEPAYFKFKKDFETMLKKIPGIGIHMKNMIEKLKHSLKYLLVPGMLFEDLGFTYLGPIDGHDIDKLKEVLKRSKKIKGPVLIHVVTKKGKGYELAEKEPDKFHGIGVFDVDTGELLGKRKTTYSDVFGDELVKLAKEDENIVAITAAMREGTGLDEFAKTFPKRFFDVGIAEQHAVTLAAGLASSGLKPVFAVYSTFLQRAYDQIMEDVCMQKLPVVLAIDRGGIVGEDGETHQGIFDLSYLRQMPNLVVMAPKSIYELREMLKLSFELKCPVAVRYPRGSDVEGLTYQNTSHVVPYKSEILLYGKDILVIAAGRMTSHAYLAALELKKSGIGVELIN
;
A
#
# COMPACT_ATOMS: atom_id res chain seq x y z
N SER A 1 12.01 11.47 -2.20
CA SER A 1 12.98 11.50 -1.08
C SER A 1 14.38 12.05 -1.46
N VAL A 2 14.82 11.99 -2.72
CA VAL A 2 16.19 12.44 -3.13
C VAL A 2 16.48 13.93 -2.86
N TYR A 3 15.49 14.82 -3.07
CA TYR A 3 15.63 16.26 -2.81
C TYR A 3 15.94 16.55 -1.33
N LEU A 4 15.09 16.06 -0.42
CA LEU A 4 15.25 16.23 1.03
C LEU A 4 16.47 15.47 1.58
N SER A 5 16.77 14.28 1.06
CA SER A 5 17.93 13.48 1.46
C SER A 5 19.27 14.13 1.09
N ARG A 6 19.37 14.79 -0.07
CA ARG A 6 20.58 15.52 -0.48
C ARG A 6 20.81 16.80 0.33
N MET A 7 19.75 17.42 0.86
CA MET A 7 19.90 18.50 1.83
C MET A 7 20.59 18.06 3.14
N ARG A 8 20.68 16.74 3.40
CA ARG A 8 21.34 16.17 4.58
C ARG A 8 22.84 15.87 4.36
N THR A 9 23.34 15.94 3.13
CA THR A 9 24.71 15.49 2.80
C THR A 9 25.41 16.42 1.79
N GLU A 10 26.34 17.26 2.26
CA GLU A 10 27.45 17.80 1.46
C GLU A 10 28.78 17.22 1.97
N PRO A 11 29.65 16.67 1.08
CA PRO A 11 30.32 17.42 0.01
C PRO A 11 30.49 16.65 -1.33
N ALA A 12 29.42 16.24 -2.01
CA ALA A 12 29.52 15.56 -3.33
C ALA A 12 29.56 16.52 -4.54
N TYR A 13 29.31 17.82 -4.33
CA TYR A 13 29.07 18.80 -5.40
C TYR A 13 30.32 19.18 -6.23
N PHE A 14 31.52 19.24 -5.63
CA PHE A 14 32.68 19.78 -6.33
C PHE A 14 33.32 18.83 -7.36
N LYS A 15 33.04 17.52 -7.30
CA LYS A 15 33.65 16.53 -8.19
C LYS A 15 32.89 16.39 -9.51
N PHE A 16 31.56 16.27 -9.45
CA PHE A 16 30.71 16.05 -10.63
C PHE A 16 30.70 17.24 -11.60
N LYS A 17 30.68 18.48 -11.08
CA LYS A 17 30.69 19.70 -11.90
C LYS A 17 31.97 19.83 -12.72
N LYS A 18 33.12 19.48 -12.14
CA LYS A 18 34.44 19.60 -12.77
C LYS A 18 34.60 18.56 -13.89
N ASP A 19 34.12 17.34 -13.66
CA ASP A 19 34.22 16.25 -14.64
C ASP A 19 33.29 16.49 -15.85
N PHE A 20 32.09 17.01 -15.61
CA PHE A 20 31.12 17.33 -16.67
C PHE A 20 31.54 18.54 -17.51
N GLU A 21 32.05 19.61 -16.90
CA GLU A 21 32.60 20.78 -17.63
C GLU A 21 33.84 20.42 -18.46
N THR A 22 34.65 19.46 -18.00
CA THR A 22 35.85 19.00 -18.72
C THR A 22 35.49 18.11 -19.91
N MET A 23 34.44 17.28 -19.79
CA MET A 23 33.96 16.44 -20.89
C MET A 23 33.30 17.29 -22.00
N LEU A 24 32.55 18.32 -21.64
CA LEU A 24 31.83 19.17 -22.59
C LEU A 24 32.75 20.10 -23.40
N LYS A 25 33.88 20.52 -22.86
CA LYS A 25 34.89 21.33 -23.59
C LYS A 25 35.58 20.55 -24.72
N LYS A 26 35.41 19.22 -24.80
CA LYS A 26 36.06 18.36 -25.80
C LYS A 26 35.23 18.10 -27.07
N ILE A 27 33.99 18.60 -27.16
CA ILE A 27 33.11 18.37 -28.33
C ILE A 27 33.03 19.65 -29.17
N PRO A 28 33.64 19.71 -30.37
CA PRO A 28 33.54 20.87 -31.25
C PRO A 28 32.20 20.92 -31.98
N GLY A 29 31.57 22.10 -32.07
CA GLY A 29 30.50 22.39 -33.05
C GLY A 29 29.06 22.59 -32.54
N ILE A 30 28.77 22.51 -31.24
CA ILE A 30 27.37 22.52 -30.73
C ILE A 30 27.12 23.63 -29.69
N GLY A 31 27.59 24.85 -29.98
CA GLY A 31 27.68 25.94 -28.99
C GLY A 31 26.37 26.64 -28.59
N ILE A 32 25.34 26.63 -29.43
CA ILE A 32 24.14 27.49 -29.22
C ILE A 32 22.94 26.71 -28.69
N HIS A 33 22.63 25.52 -29.23
CA HIS A 33 21.49 24.70 -28.76
C HIS A 33 21.77 24.02 -27.41
N MET A 34 23.03 23.71 -27.11
CA MET A 34 23.43 23.14 -25.82
C MET A 34 23.40 24.18 -24.69
N LYS A 35 23.62 25.47 -25.00
CA LYS A 35 23.60 26.54 -23.99
C LYS A 35 22.23 26.66 -23.32
N ASN A 36 21.15 26.62 -24.10
CA ASN A 36 19.78 26.66 -23.57
C ASN A 36 19.41 25.41 -22.76
N MET A 37 19.93 24.24 -23.15
CA MET A 37 19.75 22.99 -22.41
C MET A 37 20.56 22.99 -21.11
N ILE A 38 21.78 23.51 -21.13
CA ILE A 38 22.64 23.70 -19.97
C ILE A 38 22.05 24.76 -19.03
N GLU A 39 21.45 25.83 -19.53
CA GLU A 39 20.75 26.81 -18.70
C GLU A 39 19.49 26.23 -18.07
N LYS A 40 18.66 25.49 -18.83
CA LYS A 40 17.51 24.76 -18.27
C LYS A 40 17.94 23.72 -17.23
N LEU A 41 18.97 22.92 -17.50
CA LEU A 41 19.53 21.97 -16.54
C LEU A 41 20.11 22.68 -15.31
N LYS A 42 20.83 23.80 -15.47
CA LYS A 42 21.34 24.60 -14.35
C LYS A 42 20.21 25.17 -13.51
N HIS A 43 19.11 25.62 -14.13
CA HIS A 43 17.91 26.08 -13.40
C HIS A 43 17.22 24.92 -12.67
N SER A 44 16.94 23.79 -13.34
CA SER A 44 16.38 22.58 -12.72
C SER A 44 17.24 22.01 -11.58
N LEU A 45 18.58 22.11 -11.71
CA LEU A 45 19.52 21.70 -10.68
C LEU A 45 19.58 22.70 -9.52
N LYS A 46 19.44 24.02 -9.77
CA LYS A 46 19.29 25.01 -8.69
C LYS A 46 18.08 24.67 -7.82
N TYR A 47 16.93 24.35 -8.43
CA TYR A 47 15.72 23.92 -7.71
C TYR A 47 15.90 22.70 -6.82
N LEU A 48 16.86 21.83 -7.15
CA LEU A 48 17.20 20.63 -6.37
C LEU A 48 18.23 20.89 -5.26
N LEU A 49 18.94 22.02 -5.30
CA LEU A 49 20.13 22.27 -4.49
C LEU A 49 19.99 23.39 -3.47
N VAL A 50 19.13 24.38 -3.71
CA VAL A 50 18.85 25.42 -2.70
C VAL A 50 17.70 24.94 -1.83
N PRO A 51 17.95 24.67 -0.54
CA PRO A 51 16.89 24.33 0.40
C PRO A 51 15.78 25.37 0.37
N GLY A 52 14.57 24.95 0.02
CA GLY A 52 13.38 25.79 0.12
C GLY A 52 12.82 26.34 -1.20
N MET A 53 13.60 26.45 -2.28
CA MET A 53 13.12 27.12 -3.51
C MET A 53 11.87 26.47 -4.10
N LEU A 54 11.77 25.15 -4.08
CA LEU A 54 10.55 24.45 -4.52
C LEU A 54 9.30 24.95 -3.76
N PHE A 55 9.44 25.18 -2.45
CA PHE A 55 8.34 25.61 -1.60
C PHE A 55 8.10 27.12 -1.71
N GLU A 56 9.15 27.90 -1.90
CA GLU A 56 9.04 29.35 -2.15
C GLU A 56 8.30 29.65 -3.45
N ASP A 57 8.55 28.88 -4.51
CA ASP A 57 7.81 28.98 -5.78
C ASP A 57 6.32 28.59 -5.62
N LEU A 58 6.00 27.70 -4.68
CA LEU A 58 4.62 27.38 -4.28
C LEU A 58 4.00 28.46 -3.38
N GLY A 59 4.74 29.54 -3.07
CA GLY A 59 4.30 30.66 -2.26
C GLY A 59 4.54 30.52 -0.75
N PHE A 60 5.27 29.50 -0.31
CA PHE A 60 5.60 29.30 1.11
C PHE A 60 6.88 30.05 1.49
N THR A 61 6.89 30.70 2.65
CA THR A 61 8.16 31.04 3.30
C THR A 61 8.78 29.76 3.87
N TYR A 62 9.98 29.40 3.45
CA TYR A 62 10.65 28.19 3.89
C TYR A 62 11.62 28.46 5.06
N LEU A 63 11.51 27.69 6.15
CA LEU A 63 12.39 27.76 7.32
C LEU A 63 12.95 26.37 7.65
N GLY A 64 14.24 26.12 7.41
CA GLY A 64 14.93 24.90 7.83
C GLY A 64 16.00 24.42 6.83
N PRO A 65 16.50 23.18 6.96
CA PRO A 65 16.13 22.18 7.96
C PRO A 65 16.54 22.55 9.39
N ILE A 66 15.75 22.15 10.39
CA ILE A 66 16.00 22.34 11.82
C ILE A 66 16.05 20.98 12.51
N ASP A 67 16.93 20.80 13.48
CA ASP A 67 16.91 19.61 14.34
C ASP A 67 15.61 19.58 15.17
N GLY A 68 14.79 18.55 14.95
CA GLY A 68 13.54 18.34 15.65
C GLY A 68 13.68 17.91 17.09
N HIS A 69 14.90 17.65 17.56
CA HIS A 69 15.18 17.30 18.94
C HIS A 69 15.73 18.47 19.77
N ASP A 70 15.97 19.63 19.14
CA ASP A 70 16.31 20.88 19.83
C ASP A 70 15.03 21.69 20.12
N ILE A 71 14.47 21.48 21.32
CA ILE A 71 13.22 22.09 21.75
C ILE A 71 13.32 23.63 21.82
N ASP A 72 14.46 24.17 22.22
CA ASP A 72 14.63 25.61 22.35
C ASP A 72 14.73 26.28 20.98
N LYS A 73 15.42 25.65 20.03
CA LYS A 73 15.44 26.11 18.64
C LYS A 73 14.06 26.04 17.99
N LEU A 74 13.31 24.96 18.22
CA LEU A 74 11.94 24.85 17.72
C LEU A 74 11.04 25.95 18.27
N LYS A 75 11.11 26.26 19.57
CA LYS A 75 10.35 27.37 20.18
C LYS A 75 10.69 28.71 19.54
N GLU A 76 11.98 28.97 19.29
CA GLU A 76 12.44 30.20 18.62
C GLU A 76 11.83 30.33 17.21
N VAL A 77 11.96 29.28 16.39
CA VAL A 77 11.46 29.31 15.01
C VAL A 77 9.93 29.39 14.96
N LEU A 78 9.23 28.67 15.82
CA LEU A 78 7.76 28.76 15.92
C LEU A 78 7.28 30.15 16.38
N LYS A 79 8.02 30.84 17.26
CA LYS A 79 7.71 32.23 17.64
C LYS A 79 7.95 33.20 16.47
N ARG A 80 9.02 32.97 15.70
CA ARG A 80 9.35 33.80 14.53
C ARG A 80 8.34 33.61 13.40
N SER A 81 7.94 32.37 13.11
CA SER A 81 7.02 32.06 12.00
C SER A 81 5.66 32.74 12.16
N LYS A 82 5.15 32.88 13.40
CA LYS A 82 3.91 33.60 13.70
C LYS A 82 3.89 35.08 13.27
N LYS A 83 5.06 35.69 13.07
CA LYS A 83 5.19 37.10 12.65
C LYS A 83 5.30 37.26 11.13
N ILE A 84 5.45 36.17 10.38
CA ILE A 84 5.59 36.16 8.93
C ILE A 84 4.20 36.17 8.31
N LYS A 85 3.96 37.05 7.33
CA LYS A 85 2.70 37.07 6.57
C LYS A 85 2.74 35.96 5.51
N GLY A 86 1.62 35.27 5.33
CA GLY A 86 1.49 34.18 4.35
C GLY A 86 1.84 32.80 4.91
N PRO A 87 1.78 31.75 4.08
CA PRO A 87 2.03 30.39 4.52
C PRO A 87 3.52 30.17 4.78
N VAL A 88 3.84 29.45 5.85
CA VAL A 88 5.20 29.14 6.27
C VAL A 88 5.38 27.63 6.35
N LEU A 89 6.41 27.10 5.69
CA LEU A 89 6.84 25.71 5.80
C LEU A 89 8.07 25.64 6.69
N ILE A 90 7.95 24.97 7.84
CA ILE A 90 9.07 24.69 8.73
C ILE A 90 9.54 23.26 8.49
N HIS A 91 10.74 23.08 7.94
CA HIS A 91 11.32 21.77 7.71
C HIS A 91 12.05 21.30 8.97
N VAL A 92 11.44 20.36 9.68
CA VAL A 92 11.98 19.76 10.90
C VAL A 92 12.48 18.34 10.62
N VAL A 93 13.70 18.03 11.05
CA VAL A 93 14.34 16.72 10.88
C VAL A 93 14.27 15.96 12.20
N THR A 94 13.56 14.84 12.23
CA THR A 94 13.39 14.00 13.43
C THR A 94 13.99 12.60 13.23
N LYS A 95 13.97 11.78 14.29
CA LYS A 95 14.35 10.37 14.27
C LYS A 95 13.13 9.55 14.68
N LYS A 96 12.65 8.65 13.80
CA LYS A 96 11.51 7.76 14.11
C LYS A 96 11.91 6.85 15.29
N GLY A 97 11.01 6.71 16.26
CA GLY A 97 11.28 5.96 17.50
C GLY A 97 12.16 6.69 18.53
N LYS A 98 12.48 7.98 18.34
CA LYS A 98 13.38 8.73 19.25
C LYS A 98 13.00 8.52 20.73
N GLY A 99 13.98 8.17 21.54
CA GLY A 99 13.84 7.94 22.98
C GLY A 99 13.66 6.48 23.36
N TYR A 100 13.46 5.58 22.38
CA TYR A 100 13.43 4.15 22.59
C TYR A 100 14.37 3.44 21.61
N GLU A 101 15.50 2.95 22.12
CA GLU A 101 16.64 2.50 21.30
C GLU A 101 16.27 1.42 20.28
N LEU A 102 15.40 0.48 20.66
CA LEU A 102 14.95 -0.59 19.76
C LEU A 102 14.11 -0.03 18.60
N ALA A 103 13.20 0.91 18.85
CA ALA A 103 12.45 1.58 17.79
C ALA A 103 13.30 2.55 16.97
N GLU A 104 14.38 3.10 17.53
CA GLU A 104 15.34 3.90 16.76
C GLU A 104 16.17 3.04 15.78
N LYS A 105 16.46 1.78 16.13
CA LYS A 105 17.20 0.82 15.30
C LYS A 105 16.32 0.13 14.26
N GLU A 106 15.10 -0.24 14.65
CA GLU A 106 14.13 -0.97 13.80
C GLU A 106 12.81 -0.18 13.65
N PRO A 107 12.82 1.04 13.11
CA PRO A 107 11.66 1.93 13.12
C PRO A 107 10.45 1.42 12.32
N ASP A 108 10.67 0.48 11.40
CA ASP A 108 9.62 -0.14 10.59
C ASP A 108 8.91 -1.24 11.40
N LYS A 109 9.67 -2.12 12.08
CA LYS A 109 9.15 -3.14 13.00
C LYS A 109 8.31 -2.55 14.13
N PHE A 110 8.73 -1.42 14.68
CA PHE A 110 8.01 -0.75 15.78
C PHE A 110 6.87 0.18 15.31
N HIS A 111 6.57 0.23 14.00
CA HIS A 111 5.45 0.99 13.49
C HIS A 111 4.14 0.22 13.68
N GLY A 112 3.35 0.59 14.69
CA GLY A 112 2.05 -0.06 14.95
C GLY A 112 2.18 -1.51 15.41
N ILE A 113 3.28 -1.85 16.08
CA ILE A 113 3.52 -3.18 16.64
C ILE A 113 2.45 -3.52 17.70
N GLY A 114 2.00 -4.78 17.72
CA GLY A 114 1.11 -5.30 18.77
C GLY A 114 1.81 -5.34 20.13
N VAL A 115 1.09 -5.78 21.18
CA VAL A 115 1.64 -5.82 22.54
C VAL A 115 2.99 -6.57 22.58
N PHE A 116 4.01 -5.91 23.11
CA PHE A 116 5.39 -6.39 23.15
C PHE A 116 6.01 -6.11 24.52
N ASP A 117 7.05 -6.85 24.86
CA ASP A 117 7.87 -6.60 26.04
C ASP A 117 8.77 -5.38 25.80
N VAL A 118 8.67 -4.36 26.66
CA VAL A 118 9.35 -3.08 26.47
C VAL A 118 10.87 -3.21 26.59
N ASP A 119 11.37 -4.16 27.38
CA ASP A 119 12.80 -4.34 27.59
C ASP A 119 13.44 -5.11 26.42
N THR A 120 12.75 -6.11 25.88
CA THR A 120 13.29 -6.96 24.80
C THR A 120 12.85 -6.53 23.39
N GLY A 121 11.74 -5.80 23.27
CA GLY A 121 11.12 -5.46 21.99
C GLY A 121 10.42 -6.64 21.30
N GLU A 122 10.20 -7.75 22.02
CA GLU A 122 9.61 -8.97 21.46
C GLU A 122 8.09 -8.99 21.63
N LEU A 123 7.39 -9.41 20.57
CA LEU A 123 5.94 -9.57 20.59
C LEU A 123 5.51 -10.65 21.59
N LEU A 124 4.47 -10.35 22.36
CA LEU A 124 3.87 -11.33 23.26
C LEU A 124 2.87 -12.19 22.49
N GLY A 125 3.08 -13.51 22.48
CA GLY A 125 2.17 -14.50 21.90
C GLY A 125 2.72 -15.25 20.68
N LYS A 126 1.98 -16.26 20.21
CA LYS A 126 2.37 -17.04 19.03
C LYS A 126 1.97 -16.32 17.75
N ARG A 127 2.92 -16.14 16.82
CA ARG A 127 2.65 -15.63 15.47
C ARG A 127 1.73 -16.62 14.73
N LYS A 128 0.57 -16.13 14.30
CA LYS A 128 -0.34 -16.85 13.40
C LYS A 128 -0.08 -16.42 11.96
N THR A 129 -0.29 -17.32 11.00
CA THR A 129 -0.26 -16.98 9.57
C THR A 129 -1.42 -16.04 9.24
N THR A 130 -1.09 -14.86 8.72
CA THR A 130 -2.07 -13.82 8.37
C THR A 130 -2.49 -13.90 6.90
N TYR A 131 -3.58 -13.23 6.53
CA TYR A 131 -3.97 -13.06 5.12
C TYR A 131 -2.87 -12.38 4.31
N SER A 132 -2.16 -11.39 4.87
CA SER A 132 -1.04 -10.72 4.19
C SER A 132 0.14 -11.66 3.95
N ASP A 133 0.49 -12.52 4.93
CA ASP A 133 1.53 -13.54 4.74
C ASP A 133 1.15 -14.47 3.56
N VAL A 134 -0.09 -14.96 3.55
CA VAL A 134 -0.58 -15.87 2.50
C VAL A 134 -0.65 -15.20 1.13
N PHE A 135 -1.14 -13.97 1.05
CA PHE A 135 -1.17 -13.18 -0.17
C PHE A 135 0.25 -13.00 -0.74
N GLY A 136 1.20 -12.56 0.09
CA GLY A 136 2.59 -12.35 -0.30
C GLY A 136 3.24 -13.64 -0.81
N ASP A 137 3.13 -14.72 -0.05
CA ASP A 137 3.67 -16.04 -0.41
C ASP A 137 3.11 -16.53 -1.75
N GLU A 138 1.80 -16.41 -1.95
CA GLU A 138 1.14 -16.87 -3.16
C GLU A 138 1.50 -16.00 -4.37
N LEU A 139 1.54 -14.68 -4.21
CA LEU A 139 1.93 -13.78 -5.28
C LEU A 139 3.38 -14.02 -5.73
N VAL A 140 4.30 -14.31 -4.78
CA VAL A 140 5.68 -14.69 -5.12
C VAL A 140 5.71 -15.99 -5.91
N LYS A 141 4.92 -17.00 -5.55
CA LYS A 141 4.84 -18.26 -6.31
C LYS A 141 4.34 -18.01 -7.73
N LEU A 142 3.23 -17.29 -7.89
CA LEU A 142 2.66 -16.98 -9.21
C LEU A 142 3.64 -16.17 -10.07
N ALA A 143 4.35 -15.21 -9.48
CA ALA A 143 5.33 -14.42 -10.22
C ALA A 143 6.62 -15.18 -10.57
N LYS A 144 6.90 -16.34 -9.96
CA LYS A 144 7.96 -17.25 -10.44
C LYS A 144 7.56 -17.95 -11.73
N GLU A 145 6.27 -18.19 -11.92
CA GLU A 145 5.71 -18.88 -13.08
C GLU A 145 5.34 -17.91 -14.22
N ASP A 146 5.05 -16.65 -13.89
CA ASP A 146 4.71 -15.61 -14.87
C ASP A 146 5.55 -14.34 -14.66
N GLU A 147 6.39 -14.04 -15.65
CA GLU A 147 7.26 -12.86 -15.65
C GLU A 147 6.51 -11.53 -15.80
N ASN A 148 5.26 -11.56 -16.29
CA ASN A 148 4.44 -10.37 -16.51
C ASN A 148 3.76 -9.86 -15.24
N ILE A 149 3.76 -10.64 -14.15
CA ILE A 149 3.20 -10.22 -12.87
C ILE A 149 4.09 -9.15 -12.25
N VAL A 150 3.48 -8.02 -11.90
CA VAL A 150 4.12 -6.90 -11.21
C VAL A 150 3.33 -6.53 -9.96
N ALA A 151 4.03 -6.19 -8.88
CA ALA A 151 3.40 -5.79 -7.62
C ALA A 151 3.55 -4.29 -7.42
N ILE A 152 2.46 -3.64 -7.02
CA ILE A 152 2.39 -2.21 -6.74
C ILE A 152 1.91 -2.04 -5.30
N THR A 153 2.49 -1.10 -4.57
CA THR A 153 2.01 -0.66 -3.25
C THR A 153 2.09 0.86 -3.12
N ALA A 154 1.34 1.40 -2.18
CA ALA A 154 1.38 2.81 -1.82
C ALA A 154 1.97 2.97 -0.41
N ALA A 155 3.31 2.85 -0.29
CA ALA A 155 4.04 2.90 0.98
C ALA A 155 3.65 1.84 2.04
N MET A 156 3.07 0.70 1.62
CA MET A 156 2.56 -0.32 2.54
C MET A 156 3.22 -1.69 2.35
N ARG A 157 4.45 -1.75 1.83
CA ARG A 157 5.17 -2.99 1.50
C ARG A 157 5.05 -4.08 2.58
N GLU A 158 5.39 -3.75 3.83
CA GLU A 158 5.36 -4.68 4.96
C GLU A 158 3.93 -5.04 5.34
N GLY A 159 3.07 -4.01 5.45
CA GLY A 159 1.67 -4.15 5.85
C GLY A 159 0.89 -5.08 4.93
N THR A 160 1.15 -5.06 3.62
CA THR A 160 0.46 -5.88 2.62
C THR A 160 1.21 -7.16 2.25
N GLY A 161 2.27 -7.54 2.98
CA GLY A 161 2.99 -8.81 2.75
C GLY A 161 3.86 -8.83 1.48
N LEU A 162 4.30 -7.69 0.97
CA LEU A 162 5.08 -7.59 -0.28
C LEU A 162 6.61 -7.57 -0.08
N ASP A 163 7.11 -7.76 1.13
CA ASP A 163 8.55 -7.73 1.41
C ASP A 163 9.33 -8.74 0.57
N GLU A 164 8.86 -9.99 0.54
CA GLU A 164 9.56 -11.06 -0.18
C GLU A 164 9.46 -10.87 -1.70
N PHE A 165 8.34 -10.33 -2.18
CA PHE A 165 8.20 -9.97 -3.59
C PHE A 165 9.19 -8.88 -3.99
N ALA A 166 9.31 -7.82 -3.18
CA ALA A 166 10.23 -6.72 -3.43
C ALA A 166 11.70 -7.17 -3.43
N LYS A 167 12.07 -8.09 -2.53
CA LYS A 167 13.41 -8.69 -2.48
C LYS A 167 13.70 -9.60 -3.68
N THR A 168 12.74 -10.46 -4.02
CA THR A 168 12.91 -11.47 -5.07
C THR A 168 12.83 -10.85 -6.47
N PHE A 169 11.94 -9.89 -6.68
CA PHE A 169 11.64 -9.30 -7.98
C PHE A 169 11.73 -7.76 -7.96
N PRO A 170 12.89 -7.17 -7.63
CA PRO A 170 13.03 -5.73 -7.44
C PRO A 170 12.71 -4.90 -8.69
N LYS A 171 12.84 -5.47 -9.89
CA LYS A 171 12.50 -4.82 -11.16
C LYS A 171 11.00 -4.87 -11.50
N ARG A 172 10.21 -5.66 -10.76
CA ARG A 172 8.77 -5.86 -10.95
C ARG A 172 7.95 -5.38 -9.75
N PHE A 173 8.59 -4.70 -8.81
CA PHE A 173 7.98 -4.14 -7.62
C PHE A 173 8.03 -2.61 -7.67
N PHE A 174 6.88 -1.98 -7.46
CA PHE A 174 6.73 -0.53 -7.51
C PHE A 174 6.11 -0.02 -6.21
N ASP A 175 6.84 0.81 -5.48
CA ASP A 175 6.30 1.59 -4.36
C ASP A 175 6.13 3.04 -4.81
N VAL A 176 4.88 3.49 -4.92
CA VAL A 176 4.55 4.85 -5.39
C VAL A 176 4.54 5.89 -4.27
N GLY A 177 4.86 5.50 -3.03
CA GLY A 177 4.64 6.33 -1.85
C GLY A 177 3.14 6.40 -1.49
N ILE A 178 2.74 7.35 -0.66
CA ILE A 178 1.34 7.53 -0.24
C ILE A 178 0.55 8.23 -1.37
N ALA A 179 0.30 7.50 -2.46
CA ALA A 179 -0.29 8.00 -3.69
C ALA A 179 -1.17 6.93 -4.37
N GLU A 180 -2.26 6.52 -3.72
CA GLU A 180 -3.13 5.43 -4.18
C GLU A 180 -3.76 5.71 -5.55
N GLN A 181 -4.11 6.97 -5.86
CA GLN A 181 -4.60 7.34 -7.20
C GLN A 181 -3.54 7.00 -8.26
N HIS A 182 -2.29 7.40 -8.01
CA HIS A 182 -1.21 7.12 -8.94
C HIS A 182 -0.96 5.61 -9.06
N ALA A 183 -1.06 4.84 -7.98
CA ALA A 183 -0.91 3.39 -8.02
C ALA A 183 -1.91 2.71 -8.97
N VAL A 184 -3.19 3.11 -8.90
CA VAL A 184 -4.24 2.54 -9.77
C VAL A 184 -4.04 2.94 -11.22
N THR A 185 -3.78 4.22 -11.51
CA THR A 185 -3.52 4.66 -12.89
C THR A 185 -2.23 4.05 -13.46
N LEU A 186 -1.19 3.87 -12.63
CA LEU A 186 0.02 3.15 -13.02
C LEU A 186 -0.31 1.69 -13.36
N ALA A 187 -1.11 1.01 -12.54
CA ALA A 187 -1.57 -0.33 -12.82
C ALA A 187 -2.33 -0.39 -14.15
N ALA A 188 -3.25 0.53 -14.42
CA ALA A 188 -3.94 0.62 -15.70
C ALA A 188 -2.95 0.70 -16.89
N GLY A 189 -1.97 1.60 -16.84
CA GLY A 189 -0.97 1.75 -17.91
C GLY A 189 -0.08 0.50 -18.12
N LEU A 190 0.26 -0.20 -17.03
CA LEU A 190 1.01 -1.46 -17.10
C LEU A 190 0.14 -2.57 -17.71
N ALA A 191 -1.12 -2.68 -17.29
CA ALA A 191 -2.07 -3.64 -17.84
C ALA A 191 -2.34 -3.42 -19.33
N SER A 192 -2.51 -2.16 -19.77
CA SER A 192 -2.69 -1.84 -21.19
C SER A 192 -1.48 -2.20 -22.05
N SER A 193 -0.30 -2.36 -21.43
CA SER A 193 0.95 -2.76 -22.09
C SER A 193 1.21 -4.27 -22.04
N GLY A 194 0.25 -5.07 -21.54
CA GLY A 194 0.33 -6.53 -21.48
C GLY A 194 0.89 -7.10 -20.18
N LEU A 195 1.22 -6.28 -19.19
CA LEU A 195 1.61 -6.75 -17.86
C LEU A 195 0.38 -7.14 -17.02
N LYS A 196 0.60 -7.84 -15.91
CA LYS A 196 -0.42 -8.30 -14.98
C LYS A 196 -0.22 -7.64 -13.60
N PRO A 197 -0.67 -6.39 -13.43
CA PRO A 197 -0.42 -5.63 -12.22
C PRO A 197 -1.33 -6.06 -11.07
N VAL A 198 -0.72 -6.23 -9.90
CA VAL A 198 -1.39 -6.43 -8.62
C VAL A 198 -1.13 -5.22 -7.74
N PHE A 199 -2.15 -4.42 -7.46
CA PHE A 199 -2.07 -3.33 -6.51
C PHE A 199 -2.51 -3.80 -5.13
N ALA A 200 -1.56 -3.94 -4.19
CA ALA A 200 -1.84 -4.31 -2.82
C ALA A 200 -2.00 -3.06 -1.94
N VAL A 201 -3.14 -2.97 -1.28
CA VAL A 201 -3.60 -1.73 -0.63
C VAL A 201 -4.63 -2.05 0.46
N TYR A 202 -4.73 -1.20 1.48
CA TYR A 202 -5.81 -1.35 2.46
C TYR A 202 -7.14 -0.84 1.91
N SER A 203 -8.24 -1.50 2.25
CA SER A 203 -9.60 -1.08 1.86
C SER A 203 -9.85 0.41 2.13
N THR A 204 -9.49 0.90 3.31
CA THR A 204 -9.72 2.31 3.67
C THR A 204 -8.97 3.29 2.76
N PHE A 205 -7.75 2.96 2.34
CA PHE A 205 -6.93 3.85 1.51
C PHE A 205 -7.31 3.76 0.04
N LEU A 206 -7.81 2.62 -0.41
CA LEU A 206 -8.33 2.44 -1.77
C LEU A 206 -9.47 3.43 -2.08
N GLN A 207 -10.19 3.93 -1.07
CA GLN A 207 -11.17 5.01 -1.22
C GLN A 207 -10.59 6.25 -1.94
N ARG A 208 -9.30 6.54 -1.77
CA ARG A 208 -8.63 7.67 -2.44
C ARG A 208 -8.59 7.53 -3.96
N ALA A 209 -8.62 6.29 -4.47
CA ALA A 209 -8.51 5.96 -5.87
C ALA A 209 -9.84 5.55 -6.52
N TYR A 210 -10.98 5.88 -5.91
CA TYR A 210 -12.31 5.52 -6.39
C TYR A 210 -12.50 5.83 -7.89
N ASP A 211 -12.17 7.05 -8.30
CA ASP A 211 -12.31 7.52 -9.68
C ASP A 211 -11.37 6.79 -10.64
N GLN A 212 -10.11 6.57 -10.25
CA GLN A 212 -9.12 5.87 -11.06
C GLN A 212 -9.51 4.40 -11.29
N ILE A 213 -10.14 3.75 -10.30
CA ILE A 213 -10.66 2.38 -10.50
C ILE A 213 -11.78 2.39 -11.54
N MET A 214 -12.70 3.36 -11.45
CA MET A 214 -13.83 3.44 -12.36
C MET A 214 -13.39 3.77 -13.79
N GLU A 215 -12.68 4.88 -13.97
CA GLU A 215 -12.37 5.44 -15.28
C GLU A 215 -11.14 4.77 -15.93
N ASP A 216 -10.02 4.66 -15.20
CA ASP A 216 -8.77 4.17 -15.79
C ASP A 216 -8.76 2.65 -15.94
N VAL A 217 -9.45 1.93 -15.05
CA VAL A 217 -9.43 0.45 -15.01
C VAL A 217 -10.72 -0.16 -15.54
N CYS A 218 -11.86 0.15 -14.93
CA CYS A 218 -13.12 -0.56 -15.16
C CYS A 218 -13.75 -0.26 -16.52
N MET A 219 -13.76 1.01 -16.95
CA MET A 219 -14.26 1.40 -18.27
C MET A 219 -13.41 0.82 -19.40
N GLN A 220 -12.10 0.67 -19.18
CA GLN A 220 -11.15 0.08 -20.12
C GLN A 220 -11.12 -1.46 -20.06
N LYS A 221 -11.81 -2.09 -19.10
CA LYS A 221 -11.83 -3.54 -18.85
C LYS A 221 -10.42 -4.13 -18.65
N LEU A 222 -9.51 -3.35 -18.06
CA LEU A 222 -8.11 -3.76 -17.92
C LEU A 222 -7.95 -4.85 -16.84
N PRO A 223 -7.11 -5.87 -17.06
CA PRO A 223 -6.89 -6.97 -16.11
C PRO A 223 -6.00 -6.55 -14.93
N VAL A 224 -6.47 -5.56 -14.15
CA VAL A 224 -5.83 -5.11 -12.91
C VAL A 224 -6.40 -5.89 -11.74
N VAL A 225 -5.52 -6.44 -10.90
CA VAL A 225 -5.90 -7.08 -9.65
C VAL A 225 -5.71 -6.09 -8.50
N LEU A 226 -6.81 -5.71 -7.85
CA LEU A 226 -6.83 -4.95 -6.61
C LEU A 226 -6.82 -5.95 -5.44
N ALA A 227 -5.68 -6.11 -4.79
CA ALA A 227 -5.52 -6.93 -3.60
C ALA A 227 -5.79 -6.08 -2.35
N ILE A 228 -7.00 -6.20 -1.83
CA ILE A 228 -7.55 -5.28 -0.84
C ILE A 228 -7.44 -5.91 0.56
N ASP A 229 -6.36 -5.57 1.24
CA ASP A 229 -6.12 -5.97 2.62
C ASP A 229 -6.95 -5.10 3.59
N ARG A 230 -7.01 -5.49 4.87
CA ARG A 230 -7.72 -4.73 5.92
C ARG A 230 -9.19 -4.45 5.57
N GLY A 231 -9.84 -5.33 4.80
CA GLY A 231 -11.26 -5.23 4.49
C GLY A 231 -12.12 -5.51 5.74
N GLY A 232 -13.04 -4.62 6.05
CA GLY A 232 -13.91 -4.64 7.21
C GLY A 232 -13.32 -3.91 8.42
N ILE A 233 -13.61 -4.43 9.61
CA ILE A 233 -13.18 -3.81 10.87
C ILE A 233 -11.72 -4.17 11.16
N VAL A 234 -10.90 -3.16 11.44
CA VAL A 234 -9.44 -3.30 11.68
C VAL A 234 -9.05 -3.18 13.16
N GLY A 235 -9.99 -2.78 14.03
CA GLY A 235 -9.78 -2.68 15.47
C GLY A 235 -9.13 -1.36 15.88
N GLU A 236 -7.95 -1.45 16.50
CA GLU A 236 -7.29 -0.38 17.25
C GLU A 236 -6.81 0.81 16.40
N ASP A 237 -6.71 0.67 15.08
CA ASP A 237 -6.33 1.76 14.17
C ASP A 237 -7.40 2.88 14.09
N GLY A 238 -8.56 2.68 14.73
CA GLY A 238 -9.59 3.70 14.89
C GLY A 238 -10.50 3.87 13.67
N GLU A 239 -11.44 4.81 13.77
CA GLU A 239 -12.51 4.99 12.78
C GLU A 239 -12.00 5.32 11.38
N THR A 240 -10.88 6.04 11.27
CA THR A 240 -10.30 6.45 9.98
C THR A 240 -9.73 5.29 9.16
N HIS A 241 -9.50 4.13 9.79
CA HIS A 241 -8.87 2.97 9.14
C HIS A 241 -9.85 1.84 8.84
N GLN A 242 -11.12 1.98 9.21
CA GLN A 242 -12.12 0.94 8.97
C GLN A 242 -12.40 0.80 7.47
N GLY A 243 -12.02 -0.35 6.90
CA GLY A 243 -12.26 -0.68 5.51
C GLY A 243 -13.68 -1.21 5.27
N ILE A 244 -14.71 -0.48 5.68
CA ILE A 244 -16.10 -0.97 5.69
C ILE A 244 -16.93 -0.56 4.47
N PHE A 245 -16.34 0.22 3.56
CA PHE A 245 -17.06 0.83 2.44
C PHE A 245 -16.79 0.17 1.08
N ASP A 246 -15.74 -0.66 0.96
CA ASP A 246 -15.29 -1.21 -0.32
C ASP A 246 -16.34 -2.03 -1.05
N LEU A 247 -17.06 -2.92 -0.35
CA LEU A 247 -18.13 -3.68 -0.98
C LEU A 247 -19.25 -2.79 -1.52
N SER A 248 -19.52 -1.64 -0.89
CA SER A 248 -20.55 -0.72 -1.35
C SER A 248 -20.11 0.01 -2.62
N TYR A 249 -18.92 0.61 -2.61
CA TYR A 249 -18.46 1.46 -3.71
C TYR A 249 -17.87 0.66 -4.89
N LEU A 250 -17.33 -0.54 -4.67
CA LEU A 250 -16.80 -1.39 -5.75
C LEU A 250 -17.93 -2.09 -6.51
N ARG A 251 -19.01 -2.50 -5.82
CA ARG A 251 -20.12 -3.25 -6.45
C ARG A 251 -20.88 -2.45 -7.51
N GLN A 252 -20.83 -1.12 -7.45
CA GLN A 252 -21.43 -0.25 -8.46
C GLN A 252 -20.54 -0.03 -9.69
N MET A 253 -19.28 -0.48 -9.66
CA MET A 253 -18.34 -0.31 -10.78
C MET A 253 -18.62 -1.34 -11.88
N PRO A 254 -18.72 -0.93 -13.15
CA PRO A 254 -18.97 -1.85 -14.25
C PRO A 254 -17.76 -2.75 -14.51
N ASN A 255 -17.98 -3.97 -15.00
CA ASN A 255 -16.92 -4.93 -15.38
C ASN A 255 -15.97 -5.38 -14.25
N LEU A 256 -16.16 -4.92 -13.02
CA LEU A 256 -15.33 -5.29 -11.87
C LEU A 256 -15.89 -6.56 -11.22
N VAL A 257 -15.04 -7.58 -11.08
CA VAL A 257 -15.35 -8.76 -10.27
C VAL A 257 -14.89 -8.51 -8.84
N VAL A 258 -15.79 -8.66 -7.87
CA VAL A 258 -15.48 -8.51 -6.44
C VAL A 258 -15.54 -9.88 -5.76
N MET A 259 -14.43 -10.27 -5.11
CA MET A 259 -14.28 -11.52 -4.38
C MET A 259 -13.92 -11.24 -2.92
N ALA A 260 -14.47 -12.03 -2.00
CA ALA A 260 -14.25 -11.90 -0.57
C ALA A 260 -14.02 -13.29 0.06
N PRO A 261 -12.76 -13.76 0.14
CA PRO A 261 -12.45 -15.11 0.61
C PRO A 261 -12.83 -15.32 2.07
N LYS A 262 -13.47 -16.46 2.39
CA LYS A 262 -13.84 -16.84 3.77
C LYS A 262 -12.66 -17.34 4.60
N SER A 263 -11.58 -17.72 3.94
CA SER A 263 -10.39 -18.32 4.57
C SER A 263 -9.11 -17.95 3.83
N ILE A 264 -7.96 -18.19 4.46
CA ILE A 264 -6.66 -18.05 3.79
C ILE A 264 -6.50 -19.02 2.61
N TYR A 265 -7.18 -20.18 2.65
CA TYR A 265 -7.21 -21.11 1.53
C TYR A 265 -7.91 -20.48 0.32
N GLU A 266 -9.12 -19.94 0.52
CA GLU A 266 -9.83 -19.26 -0.57
C GLU A 266 -9.09 -18.05 -1.09
N LEU A 267 -8.35 -17.32 -0.24
CA LEU A 267 -7.53 -16.20 -0.71
C LEU A 267 -6.53 -16.66 -1.78
N ARG A 268 -5.87 -17.81 -1.60
CA ARG A 268 -4.93 -18.35 -2.60
C ARG A 268 -5.65 -18.67 -3.90
N GLU A 269 -6.78 -19.37 -3.81
CA GLU A 269 -7.53 -19.82 -4.99
C GLU A 269 -8.15 -18.63 -5.74
N MET A 270 -8.70 -17.65 -5.02
CA MET A 270 -9.26 -16.42 -5.61
C MET A 270 -8.16 -15.53 -6.22
N LEU A 271 -6.96 -15.51 -5.65
CA LEU A 271 -5.83 -14.80 -6.25
C LEU A 271 -5.42 -15.46 -7.58
N LYS A 272 -5.31 -16.79 -7.65
CA LYS A 272 -5.05 -17.51 -8.90
C LYS A 272 -6.12 -17.21 -9.94
N LEU A 273 -7.38 -17.34 -9.52
CA LEU A 273 -8.54 -17.08 -10.38
C LEU A 273 -8.53 -15.66 -10.94
N SER A 274 -8.07 -14.67 -10.18
CA SER A 274 -8.01 -13.28 -10.64
C SER A 274 -7.20 -13.10 -11.94
N PHE A 275 -6.16 -13.91 -12.15
CA PHE A 275 -5.34 -13.88 -13.37
C PHE A 275 -5.98 -14.62 -14.55
N GLU A 276 -6.92 -15.52 -14.30
CA GLU A 276 -7.64 -16.28 -15.33
C GLU A 276 -8.81 -15.48 -15.92
N LEU A 277 -9.44 -14.61 -15.12
CA LEU A 277 -10.64 -13.86 -15.49
C LEU A 277 -10.43 -12.79 -16.57
N LYS A 278 -9.18 -12.32 -16.76
CA LYS A 278 -8.80 -11.30 -17.77
C LYS A 278 -9.69 -10.04 -17.75
N CYS A 279 -10.13 -9.64 -16.57
CA CYS A 279 -10.91 -8.43 -16.32
C CYS A 279 -10.41 -7.75 -15.03
N PRO A 280 -10.90 -6.54 -14.69
CA PRO A 280 -10.64 -5.95 -13.39
C PRO A 280 -11.17 -6.86 -12.27
N VAL A 281 -10.33 -7.12 -11.27
CA VAL A 281 -10.69 -7.98 -10.14
C VAL A 281 -10.31 -7.30 -8.83
N ALA A 282 -11.23 -7.26 -7.87
CA ALA A 282 -10.98 -6.87 -6.49
C ALA A 282 -11.09 -8.09 -5.57
N VAL A 283 -10.02 -8.40 -4.83
CA VAL A 283 -10.01 -9.47 -3.83
C VAL A 283 -9.87 -8.83 -2.46
N ARG A 284 -10.95 -8.80 -1.66
CA ARG A 284 -10.98 -8.13 -0.35
C ARG A 284 -10.89 -9.10 0.82
N TYR A 285 -9.84 -9.00 1.62
CA TYR A 285 -9.56 -9.88 2.75
C TYR A 285 -9.32 -9.10 4.05
N PRO A 286 -9.68 -9.67 5.21
CA PRO A 286 -9.62 -8.97 6.49
C PRO A 286 -8.20 -8.88 7.04
N ARG A 287 -8.01 -8.00 8.03
CA ARG A 287 -6.82 -8.03 8.90
C ARG A 287 -6.80 -9.33 9.71
N GLY A 288 -5.61 -9.91 9.91
CA GLY A 288 -5.39 -11.02 10.84
C GLY A 288 -5.30 -12.39 10.17
N SER A 289 -5.67 -13.44 10.89
CA SER A 289 -5.65 -14.85 10.45
C SER A 289 -7.07 -15.41 10.35
N ASP A 290 -7.21 -16.64 9.87
CA ASP A 290 -8.47 -17.39 10.01
C ASP A 290 -8.92 -17.48 11.48
N VAL A 291 -10.23 -17.71 11.66
CA VAL A 291 -10.81 -17.94 12.98
C VAL A 291 -10.23 -19.23 13.54
N GLU A 292 -9.65 -19.14 14.73
CA GLU A 292 -8.98 -20.28 15.38
C GLU A 292 -9.97 -21.41 15.68
N GLY A 293 -9.55 -22.65 15.39
CA GLY A 293 -10.36 -23.85 15.62
C GLY A 293 -11.54 -24.04 14.67
N LEU A 294 -11.72 -23.15 13.68
CA LEU A 294 -12.80 -23.26 12.72
C LEU A 294 -12.41 -24.19 11.56
N THR A 295 -13.14 -25.29 11.43
CA THR A 295 -13.06 -26.19 10.27
C THR A 295 -14.43 -26.29 9.62
N TYR A 296 -14.49 -25.98 8.32
CA TYR A 296 -15.71 -26.15 7.53
C TYR A 296 -15.93 -27.64 7.23
N GLN A 297 -17.17 -28.13 7.39
CA GLN A 297 -17.51 -29.54 7.13
C GLN A 297 -17.46 -29.88 5.64
N ASN A 298 -17.80 -28.91 4.79
CA ASN A 298 -17.70 -29.00 3.33
C ASN A 298 -16.82 -27.86 2.84
N THR A 299 -15.88 -28.18 1.95
CA THR A 299 -15.11 -27.20 1.18
C THR A 299 -15.05 -27.68 -0.26
N SER A 300 -15.55 -26.87 -1.18
CA SER A 300 -15.43 -27.03 -2.62
C SER A 300 -14.33 -26.13 -3.17
N HIS A 301 -13.89 -26.43 -4.39
CA HIS A 301 -12.99 -25.54 -5.12
C HIS A 301 -13.72 -24.25 -5.48
N VAL A 302 -13.00 -23.13 -5.48
CA VAL A 302 -13.55 -21.85 -5.91
C VAL A 302 -13.92 -21.94 -7.39
N VAL A 303 -15.19 -21.71 -7.71
CA VAL A 303 -15.69 -21.66 -9.10
C VAL A 303 -16.09 -20.22 -9.43
N PRO A 304 -15.68 -19.68 -10.60
CA PRO A 304 -16.02 -18.31 -10.98
C PRO A 304 -17.53 -18.06 -10.94
N TYR A 305 -17.93 -16.95 -10.31
CA TYR A 305 -19.31 -16.48 -10.24
C TYR A 305 -20.30 -17.43 -9.55
N LYS A 306 -19.81 -18.40 -8.76
CA LYS A 306 -20.67 -19.31 -7.99
C LYS A 306 -20.44 -19.15 -6.49
N SER A 307 -21.54 -19.20 -5.75
CA SER A 307 -21.56 -19.34 -4.30
C SER A 307 -21.40 -20.81 -3.90
N GLU A 308 -21.14 -21.04 -2.62
CA GLU A 308 -21.01 -22.38 -2.04
C GLU A 308 -21.98 -22.57 -0.86
N ILE A 309 -22.69 -23.71 -0.83
CA ILE A 309 -23.49 -24.08 0.35
C ILE A 309 -22.58 -24.79 1.37
N LEU A 310 -22.38 -24.16 2.53
CA LEU A 310 -21.54 -24.68 3.61
C LEU A 310 -22.32 -25.58 4.58
N LEU A 311 -23.58 -25.24 4.85
CA LEU A 311 -24.49 -25.99 5.72
C LEU A 311 -25.84 -26.09 5.05
N TYR A 312 -26.49 -27.25 5.18
CA TYR A 312 -27.87 -27.46 4.73
C TYR A 312 -28.81 -27.36 5.92
N GLY A 313 -29.85 -26.54 5.76
CA GLY A 313 -30.91 -26.32 6.76
C GLY A 313 -32.21 -25.93 6.08
N LYS A 314 -33.30 -25.82 6.85
CA LYS A 314 -34.63 -25.53 6.31
C LYS A 314 -35.36 -24.38 6.99
N ASP A 315 -34.85 -23.91 8.14
CA ASP A 315 -35.55 -22.94 8.98
C ASP A 315 -35.09 -21.50 8.68
N ILE A 316 -33.78 -21.31 8.44
CA ILE A 316 -33.17 -19.99 8.20
C ILE A 316 -32.16 -20.09 7.06
N LEU A 317 -32.22 -19.16 6.11
CA LEU A 317 -31.18 -18.95 5.11
C LEU A 317 -30.27 -17.79 5.54
N VAL A 318 -28.96 -18.03 5.58
CA VAL A 318 -27.93 -17.02 5.82
C VAL A 318 -27.00 -16.96 4.61
N ILE A 319 -26.77 -15.77 4.10
CA ILE A 319 -25.79 -15.49 3.04
C ILE A 319 -24.74 -14.55 3.63
N ALA A 320 -23.48 -14.94 3.57
CA ALA A 320 -22.37 -14.17 4.12
C ALA A 320 -21.15 -14.28 3.22
N ALA A 321 -20.29 -13.26 3.24
CA ALA A 321 -19.07 -13.23 2.45
C ALA A 321 -17.86 -12.84 3.31
N GLY A 322 -16.68 -13.29 2.91
CA GLY A 322 -15.43 -12.98 3.58
C GLY A 322 -15.42 -13.41 5.05
N ARG A 323 -14.91 -12.53 5.93
CA ARG A 323 -14.82 -12.80 7.38
C ARG A 323 -16.17 -13.14 8.02
N MET A 324 -17.27 -12.58 7.51
CA MET A 324 -18.59 -12.80 8.08
C MET A 324 -19.09 -14.22 7.85
N THR A 325 -18.60 -14.92 6.81
CA THR A 325 -18.91 -16.33 6.58
C THR A 325 -18.46 -17.19 7.78
N SER A 326 -17.27 -16.93 8.30
CA SER A 326 -16.74 -17.62 9.49
C SER A 326 -17.61 -17.39 10.73
N HIS A 327 -18.08 -16.16 10.94
CA HIS A 327 -18.96 -15.83 12.07
C HIS A 327 -20.37 -16.40 11.90
N ALA A 328 -20.92 -16.35 10.69
CA ALA A 328 -22.21 -16.96 10.35
C ALA A 328 -22.19 -18.48 10.56
N TYR A 329 -21.08 -19.13 10.20
CA TYR A 329 -20.90 -20.57 10.41
C TYR A 329 -20.91 -20.93 11.91
N LEU A 330 -20.19 -20.19 12.75
CA LEU A 330 -20.21 -20.40 14.20
C LEU A 330 -21.61 -20.19 14.80
N ALA A 331 -22.30 -19.13 14.38
CA ALA A 331 -23.67 -18.86 14.82
C ALA A 331 -24.64 -19.97 14.40
N ALA A 332 -24.51 -20.46 13.16
CA ALA A 332 -25.31 -21.58 12.64
C ALA A 332 -25.10 -22.87 13.44
N LEU A 333 -23.84 -23.17 13.82
CA LEU A 333 -23.55 -24.33 14.68
C LEU A 333 -24.18 -24.20 16.07
N GLU A 334 -24.23 -23.00 16.63
CA GLU A 334 -24.89 -22.76 17.93
C GLU A 334 -26.42 -22.90 17.82
N LEU A 335 -27.03 -22.34 16.78
CA LEU A 335 -28.46 -22.47 16.50
C LEU A 335 -28.87 -23.93 16.29
N LYS A 336 -28.02 -24.73 15.65
CA LYS A 336 -28.24 -26.17 15.46
C LYS A 336 -28.37 -26.91 16.79
N LYS A 337 -27.65 -26.51 17.85
CA LYS A 337 -27.78 -27.09 19.20
C LYS A 337 -29.16 -26.83 19.80
N SER A 338 -29.82 -25.76 19.38
CA SER A 338 -31.19 -25.40 19.77
C SER A 338 -32.26 -25.97 18.84
N GLY A 339 -31.89 -26.86 17.91
CA GLY A 339 -32.83 -27.50 16.98
C GLY A 339 -33.21 -26.65 15.76
N ILE A 340 -32.54 -25.52 15.53
CA ILE A 340 -32.80 -24.63 14.38
C ILE A 340 -31.82 -24.96 13.26
N GLY A 341 -32.32 -25.41 12.12
CA GLY A 341 -31.56 -25.77 10.93
C GLY A 341 -31.28 -24.57 10.03
N VAL A 342 -30.02 -24.16 9.96
CA VAL A 342 -29.56 -23.04 9.13
C VAL A 342 -28.96 -23.54 7.81
N GLU A 343 -29.44 -23.02 6.69
CA GLU A 343 -28.76 -23.09 5.40
C GLU A 343 -27.79 -21.91 5.30
N LEU A 344 -26.51 -22.19 5.12
CA LEU A 344 -25.47 -21.16 5.06
C LEU A 344 -24.79 -21.18 3.68
N ILE A 345 -24.84 -20.04 3.00
CA ILE A 345 -24.21 -19.82 1.70
C ILE A 345 -23.05 -18.84 1.85
N ASN A 346 -21.89 -19.23 1.32
CA ASN A 346 -20.71 -18.39 1.09
C ASN A 346 -20.79 -17.73 -0.28
#